data_AF-A0A935K7B9-F1
#
_entry.id   AF-A0A935K7B9-F1
#
_cell.length_a   1.000
_cell.length_b   1.000
_cell.length_c   1.000
_cell.angle_alpha   90.00
_cell.angle_beta   90.00
_cell.angle_gamma   90.00
#
_symmetry.space_group_name_H-M   'P 1'
#
loop_
_entity.id
_entity.type
_entity.pdbx_description
1 polymer ?
#
loop_
_entity_poly.entity_id
_entity_poly.type
_entity_poly.pdbx_seq_one_letter_code
_entity_poly.pdbx_strand_id
1 'polypeptide(L)'
;MECRKRFFEDGAKSVVVSLWDVNDKYTSLFMQSFYKYISEGFDKSEALRKAKIFFKQNYSANPYYWSAFVLSGDVSKIQNVKTASSNYLLFILLGVFASIFAIYFARRKSSLR
;
A
#
# COMPACT_ATOMS: atom_id res chain seq x y z
N MET A 1 -13.66 -19.64 -17.48
CA MET A 1 -14.56 -18.91 -16.54
C MET A 1 -14.86 -19.69 -15.27
N GLU A 2 -14.68 -21.02 -15.25
CA GLU A 2 -15.02 -21.89 -14.12
C GLU A 2 -14.21 -21.64 -12.84
N CYS A 3 -12.90 -21.35 -12.95
CA CYS A 3 -12.05 -21.13 -11.77
C CYS A 3 -12.50 -19.94 -10.93
N ARG A 4 -12.87 -18.82 -11.58
CA ARG A 4 -13.30 -17.60 -10.88
C ARG A 4 -14.52 -17.88 -10.00
N LYS A 5 -15.49 -18.64 -10.52
CA LYS A 5 -16.72 -19.01 -9.80
C LYS A 5 -16.40 -19.87 -8.58
N ARG A 6 -15.55 -20.90 -8.74
CA ARG A 6 -15.14 -21.78 -7.63
C ARG A 6 -14.47 -21.00 -6.49
N PHE A 7 -13.61 -20.02 -6.79
CA PHE A 7 -13.04 -19.18 -5.73
C PHE A 7 -14.09 -18.43 -4.91
N PHE A 8 -15.16 -17.95 -5.53
CA PHE A 8 -16.26 -17.32 -4.80
C PHE A 8 -17.08 -18.34 -3.99
N GLU A 9 -17.30 -19.54 -4.52
CA GLU A 9 -17.95 -20.64 -3.80
C GLU A 9 -17.14 -21.08 -2.57
N ASP A 10 -15.80 -21.07 -2.68
CA ASP A 10 -14.86 -21.35 -1.59
C ASP A 10 -14.69 -20.17 -0.60
N GLY A 11 -15.47 -19.09 -0.76
CA GLY A 11 -15.55 -17.97 0.18
C GLY A 11 -14.58 -16.81 -0.07
N ALA A 12 -13.88 -16.78 -1.22
CA ALA A 12 -13.08 -15.62 -1.58
C ALA A 12 -13.97 -14.38 -1.77
N LYS A 13 -13.69 -13.28 -1.07
CA LYS A 13 -14.44 -12.01 -1.21
C LYS A 13 -14.11 -11.26 -2.49
N SER A 14 -12.90 -11.45 -2.99
CA SER A 14 -12.34 -10.75 -4.15
C SER A 14 -11.39 -11.68 -4.89
N VAL A 15 -11.45 -11.67 -6.22
CA VAL A 15 -10.59 -12.49 -7.07
C VAL A 15 -9.99 -11.62 -8.17
N VAL A 16 -8.67 -11.69 -8.34
CA VAL A 16 -7.96 -11.11 -9.49
C VAL A 16 -7.52 -12.24 -10.40
N VAL A 17 -7.82 -12.13 -11.70
CA VAL A 17 -7.42 -13.11 -12.72
C VAL A 17 -6.85 -12.41 -13.94
N SER A 18 -5.99 -13.09 -14.68
CA SER A 18 -5.64 -12.69 -16.04
C SER A 18 -6.67 -13.23 -17.03
N LEU A 19 -6.95 -12.45 -18.08
CA LEU A 19 -7.85 -12.83 -19.18
C LEU A 19 -7.16 -13.76 -20.20
N TRP A 20 -5.83 -13.69 -20.28
CA TRP A 20 -4.97 -14.51 -21.13
C TRP A 20 -3.65 -14.78 -20.40
N ASP A 21 -2.82 -15.65 -20.99
CA ASP A 21 -1.51 -15.99 -20.44
C ASP A 21 -0.51 -14.84 -20.60
N VAL A 22 0.04 -14.41 -19.48
CA VAL A 22 1.06 -13.37 -19.39
C VAL A 22 2.32 -14.00 -18.83
N ASN A 23 3.46 -13.72 -19.46
CA ASN A 23 4.75 -14.24 -19.02
C ASN A 23 4.99 -13.95 -17.51
N ASP A 24 5.40 -14.98 -16.77
CA ASP A 24 5.55 -14.97 -15.31
C ASP A 24 6.42 -13.82 -14.78
N LYS A 25 7.45 -13.42 -15.54
CA LYS A 25 8.30 -12.27 -15.19
C LYS A 25 7.46 -11.00 -15.11
N TYR A 26 6.61 -10.74 -16.08
CA TYR A 26 5.75 -9.56 -16.09
C TYR A 26 4.59 -9.69 -15.11
N THR A 27 4.02 -10.88 -14.94
CA THR A 27 2.98 -11.15 -13.95
C THR A 27 3.48 -10.86 -12.53
N SER A 28 4.69 -11.33 -12.17
CA SER A 28 5.27 -11.08 -10.84
C SER A 28 5.54 -9.60 -10.59
N LEU A 29 6.08 -8.86 -11.57
CA LEU A 29 6.30 -7.42 -11.47
C LEU A 29 4.98 -6.65 -11.31
N PHE A 30 3.96 -7.03 -12.07
CA PHE A 30 2.63 -6.44 -11.96
C PHE A 30 2.04 -6.67 -10.56
N MET A 31 2.04 -7.92 -10.08
CA MET A 31 1.47 -8.29 -8.78
C MET A 31 2.22 -7.64 -7.61
N GLN A 32 3.54 -7.49 -7.69
CA GLN A 32 4.31 -6.73 -6.70
C GLN A 32 3.83 -5.28 -6.60
N SER A 33 3.62 -4.60 -7.73
CA SER A 33 3.11 -3.23 -7.73
C SER A 33 1.68 -3.14 -7.22
N PHE A 34 0.82 -4.10 -7.57
CA PHE A 34 -0.55 -4.18 -7.08
C PHE A 34 -0.61 -4.35 -5.55
N TYR A 35 0.13 -5.31 -4.99
CA TYR A 35 0.18 -5.53 -3.55
C TYR A 35 0.82 -4.36 -2.81
N LYS A 36 1.80 -3.69 -3.41
CA LYS A 36 2.36 -2.44 -2.86
C LYS A 36 1.26 -1.39 -2.67
N TYR A 37 0.46 -1.10 -3.69
CA TYR A 37 -0.62 -0.11 -3.58
C TYR A 37 -1.73 -0.53 -2.60
N ILE A 38 -2.03 -1.82 -2.48
CA ILE A 38 -2.92 -2.32 -1.41
C ILE A 38 -2.32 -2.01 -0.03
N SER A 39 -1.02 -2.26 0.16
CA SER A 39 -0.33 -2.02 1.44
C SER A 39 -0.22 -0.54 1.81
N GLU A 40 -0.20 0.36 0.82
CA GLU A 40 -0.30 1.81 1.02
C GLU A 40 -1.71 2.23 1.49
N GLY A 41 -2.68 1.34 1.34
CA GLY A 41 -4.04 1.53 1.82
C GLY A 41 -4.98 2.09 0.76
N PHE A 42 -4.68 1.92 -0.52
CA PHE A 42 -5.66 2.12 -1.58
C PHE A 42 -6.70 0.99 -1.56
N ASP A 43 -7.91 1.27 -2.04
CA ASP A 43 -8.87 0.20 -2.32
C ASP A 43 -8.38 -0.69 -3.48
N LYS A 44 -8.97 -1.88 -3.63
CA LYS A 44 -8.47 -2.88 -4.59
C LYS A 44 -8.62 -2.40 -6.04
N SER A 45 -9.64 -1.61 -6.35
CA SER A 45 -9.86 -1.06 -7.69
C SER A 45 -8.79 -0.02 -8.03
N GLU A 46 -8.55 0.91 -7.11
CA GLU A 46 -7.57 1.97 -7.25
C GLU A 46 -6.14 1.43 -7.24
N ALA A 47 -5.86 0.43 -6.41
CA ALA A 47 -4.58 -0.28 -6.43
C ALA A 47 -4.33 -0.96 -7.78
N LEU A 48 -5.34 -1.61 -8.37
CA LEU A 48 -5.21 -2.24 -9.69
C LEU A 48 -4.99 -1.19 -10.78
N ARG A 49 -5.70 -0.06 -10.73
CA ARG A 49 -5.53 1.05 -11.68
C ARG A 49 -4.11 1.63 -11.59
N LYS A 50 -3.62 1.89 -10.38
CA LYS A 50 -2.26 2.38 -10.13
C LYS A 50 -1.20 1.39 -10.60
N ALA A 51 -1.39 0.09 -10.35
CA ALA A 51 -0.52 -0.96 -10.86
C ALA A 51 -0.43 -0.95 -12.39
N LYS A 52 -1.57 -0.83 -13.09
CA LYS A 52 -1.60 -0.72 -14.57
C LYS A 52 -0.83 0.50 -15.09
N ILE A 53 -1.04 1.66 -14.46
CA ILE A 53 -0.34 2.91 -14.85
C ILE A 53 1.16 2.80 -14.58
N PHE A 54 1.54 2.33 -13.39
CA PHE A 54 2.92 2.12 -13.01
C PHE A 54 3.62 1.15 -13.98
N PHE A 55 2.98 0.03 -14.30
CA PHE A 55 3.52 -0.95 -15.21
C PHE A 55 3.71 -0.40 -16.63
N LYS A 56 2.71 0.34 -17.12
CA LYS A 56 2.76 1.03 -18.42
C LYS A 56 3.95 1.99 -18.52
N GLN A 57 4.26 2.70 -17.44
CA GLN A 57 5.33 3.70 -17.38
C GLN A 57 6.72 3.10 -17.17
N ASN A 58 6.85 2.01 -16.40
CA ASN A 58 8.15 1.52 -15.93
C ASN A 58 8.61 0.22 -16.59
N TYR A 59 7.71 -0.58 -17.15
CA TYR A 59 8.06 -1.90 -17.71
C TYR A 59 7.68 -2.05 -19.18
N SER A 60 6.42 -1.82 -19.54
CA SER A 60 5.99 -1.93 -20.94
C SER A 60 4.69 -1.19 -21.21
N ALA A 61 4.70 -0.37 -22.26
CA ALA A 61 3.49 0.30 -22.76
C ALA A 61 2.51 -0.66 -23.45
N ASN A 62 2.96 -1.87 -23.85
CA ASN A 62 2.12 -2.83 -24.56
C ASN A 62 0.96 -3.31 -23.66
N PRO A 63 -0.31 -3.08 -24.05
CA PRO A 63 -1.47 -3.53 -23.28
C PRO A 63 -1.47 -5.00 -22.94
N TYR A 64 -0.88 -5.85 -23.79
CA TYR A 64 -0.81 -7.30 -23.58
C TYR A 64 -0.36 -7.69 -22.17
N TYR A 65 0.58 -6.96 -21.57
CA TYR A 65 1.15 -7.31 -20.28
C TYR A 65 0.35 -6.81 -19.07
N TRP A 66 -0.29 -5.64 -19.15
CA TRP A 66 -0.96 -5.01 -17.99
C TRP A 66 -2.48 -5.02 -18.07
N SER A 67 -3.07 -5.10 -19.26
CA SER A 67 -4.54 -5.06 -19.44
C SER A 67 -5.20 -6.41 -19.17
N ALA A 68 -4.41 -7.49 -19.12
CA ALA A 68 -4.87 -8.85 -18.85
C ALA A 68 -5.58 -8.97 -17.49
N PHE A 69 -5.18 -8.18 -16.49
CA PHE A 69 -5.65 -8.36 -15.11
C PHE A 69 -7.00 -7.68 -14.85
N VAL A 70 -7.95 -8.47 -14.36
CA VAL A 70 -9.29 -8.03 -13.98
C VAL A 70 -9.60 -8.43 -12.54
N LEU A 71 -10.29 -7.54 -11.82
CA LEU A 71 -10.75 -7.74 -10.45
C LEU A 71 -12.26 -8.02 -10.47
N SER A 72 -12.70 -8.96 -9.62
CA SER A 72 -14.11 -9.28 -9.41
C SER A 72 -14.39 -9.45 -7.91
N GLY A 73 -15.62 -9.13 -7.48
CA GLY A 73 -16.05 -9.22 -6.09
C GLY A 73 -15.94 -7.88 -5.36
N ASP A 74 -15.66 -7.94 -4.06
CA ASP A 74 -15.53 -6.77 -3.20
C ASP A 74 -14.29 -5.96 -3.58
N VAL A 75 -14.47 -4.68 -3.92
CA VAL A 75 -13.38 -3.77 -4.33
C VAL A 75 -12.87 -2.89 -3.19
N SER A 76 -13.48 -2.96 -2.01
CA SER A 76 -13.15 -2.09 -0.87
C SER A 76 -11.74 -2.31 -0.34
N LYS A 77 -11.23 -1.29 0.35
CA LYS A 77 -9.93 -1.33 1.05
C LYS A 77 -9.89 -2.49 2.04
N ILE A 78 -8.74 -3.17 2.12
CA ILE A 78 -8.50 -4.17 3.15
C ILE A 78 -8.45 -3.45 4.50
N GLN A 79 -9.47 -3.69 5.32
CA GLN A 79 -9.52 -3.21 6.70
C GLN A 79 -8.37 -3.86 7.47
N ASN A 80 -7.67 -3.08 8.31
CA ASN A 80 -6.46 -3.46 9.06
C ASN A 80 -5.13 -3.46 8.28
N VAL A 81 -5.07 -2.92 7.06
CA VAL A 81 -3.77 -2.49 6.52
C VAL A 81 -3.27 -1.34 7.40
N LYS A 82 -2.30 -1.64 8.28
CA LYS A 82 -1.57 -0.62 9.03
C LYS A 82 -0.81 0.24 8.02
N THR A 83 -1.44 1.28 7.48
CA THR A 83 -0.75 2.35 6.77
C THR A 83 0.20 2.96 7.79
N ALA A 84 1.45 2.49 7.81
CA ALA A 84 2.48 2.91 8.73
C ALA A 84 3.03 4.29 8.34
N SER A 85 2.15 5.28 8.16
CA SER A 85 2.53 6.69 8.32
C SER A 85 2.55 7.00 9.81
N SER A 86 3.33 6.20 10.56
CA SER A 86 3.60 6.48 11.97
C SER A 86 4.69 7.53 11.99
N ASN A 87 4.30 8.79 12.21
CA ASN A 87 5.21 9.93 12.23
C ASN A 87 5.93 10.02 13.60
N TYR A 88 6.55 8.92 14.05
CA TYR A 88 7.24 8.84 15.35
C TYR A 88 8.35 9.89 15.52
N LEU A 89 8.90 10.38 14.40
CA LEU A 89 9.87 11.48 14.37
C LEU A 89 9.34 12.76 15.03
N LEU A 90 8.04 13.06 14.94
CA LEU A 90 7.44 14.23 15.60
C LEU A 90 7.41 14.09 17.12
N PHE A 91 7.14 12.88 17.62
CA PHE A 91 7.14 12.60 19.07
C PHE A 91 8.55 12.65 19.64
N ILE A 92 9.56 12.18 18.90
CA ILE A 92 10.97 12.29 19.29
C ILE A 92 11.40 13.76 19.35
N LEU A 93 11.04 14.58 18.35
CA LEU A 93 11.34 16.02 18.34
C LEU A 93 10.68 16.76 19.52
N LEU A 94 9.42 16.47 19.83
CA LEU A 94 8.72 17.04 20.99
C LEU A 94 9.39 16.65 22.31
N GLY A 95 9.82 15.39 22.44
CA GLY A 95 10.54 14.91 23.62
C GLY A 95 11.88 15.61 23.82
N VAL A 96 12.65 15.82 22.74
CA VAL A 96 13.92 16.57 22.78
C VAL A 96 13.68 18.05 23.10
N PHE A 97 12.62 18.65 22.55
CA PHE A 97 12.28 20.04 22.85
C PHE A 97 11.89 20.23 24.31
N ALA A 98 11.09 19.31 24.87
CA ALA A 98 10.67 19.33 26.27
C ALA A 98 11.85 19.14 27.23
N SER A 99 12.80 18.27 26.91
CA SER A 99 14.00 18.07 27.74
C SER A 99 14.92 19.28 27.72
N ILE A 100 15.13 19.91 26.57
CA ILE A 100 15.88 21.18 26.46
C ILE A 100 15.19 22.29 27.26
N PHE A 101 13.87 22.42 27.15
CA PHE A 101 13.09 23.41 27.89
C PHE A 101 13.16 23.20 29.40
N ALA A 102 13.07 21.95 29.86
CA ALA A 102 13.23 21.60 31.27
C ALA A 102 14.62 21.94 31.81
N ILE A 103 15.68 21.65 31.04
CA ILE A 103 17.06 22.00 31.42
C ILE A 103 17.24 23.53 31.48
N TYR A 104 16.69 24.27 30.52
CA TYR A 104 16.72 25.73 30.51
C TYR A 104 16.03 26.32 31.75
N PHE A 105 14.83 25.81 32.07
CA PHE A 105 14.06 26.28 33.22
C PHE A 105 14.74 25.94 34.56
N ALA A 106 15.32 24.76 34.66
CA ALA A 106 16.08 24.34 35.85
C ALA A 106 17.30 25.22 36.11
N ARG A 107 18.05 25.60 35.06
CA ARG A 107 19.20 26.52 35.17
C ARG A 107 18.80 27.95 35.55
N ARG A 108 17.61 28.41 35.15
CA ARG A 108 17.11 29.75 35.51
C ARG A 108 16.73 29.84 36.99
N LYS A 109 16.19 28.77 37.57
CA LYS A 109 15.74 28.76 38.98
C LYS A 109 16.90 28.70 39.99
N SER A 110 18.06 28.17 39.61
CA SER A 110 19.24 28.06 40.50
C SER A 110 20.04 29.36 40.68
N SER A 111 19.83 30.37 39.84
CA SER A 111 20.54 31.67 39.93
C SER A 111 19.86 32.71 40.84
N LEU A 112 18.73 32.37 41.46
CA LEU A 112 17.94 33.26 42.34
C LEU A 112 17.93 32.81 43.81
N ARG A 113 18.95 32.04 44.24
CA ARG A 113 19.15 31.65 45.64
C ARG A 113 20.55 32.04 46.10
#